data_AF-A0AA39MJQ6-F1
#
_entry.id   AF-A0AA39MJQ6-F1
#
_cell.length_a   1.000
_cell.length_b   1.000
_cell.length_c   1.000
_cell.angle_alpha   90.00
_cell.angle_beta   90.00
_cell.angle_gamma   90.00
#
_symmetry.space_group_name_H-M   'P 1'
#
loop_
_entity.id
_entity.type
_entity.pdbx_description
1 polymer ?
#
loop_
_entity_poly.entity_id
_entity_poly.type
_entity_poly.pdbx_seq_one_letter_code
_entity_poly.pdbx_strand_id
1 'polypeptide(L)' 'LIHNPEIKEGDNIIIYYTGHGSSYQCLDWGNKSISGNTGYIEVLCPIDRDTHDANKDTVPDISNRELNTIL' A
#
# COMPACT_ATOMS: atom_id res chain seq x y z
N LEU A 1 7.97 1.65 -9.48
CA LEU A 1 9.00 1.11 -10.40
C LEU A 1 8.91 1.70 -11.80
N ILE A 2 7.70 2.01 -12.23
CA ILE A 2 7.24 2.50 -13.55
C ILE A 2 8.13 3.52 -14.27
N HIS A 3 8.83 4.42 -13.57
CA HIS A 3 9.66 5.47 -14.21
C HIS A 3 11.17 5.29 -14.00
N ASN A 4 11.63 4.13 -13.54
CA ASN A 4 13.06 3.88 -13.39
C ASN A 4 13.67 3.45 -14.74
N PRO A 5 14.52 4.27 -15.40
CA PRO A 5 15.10 3.93 -16.70
C PRO A 5 16.11 2.77 -16.64
N GLU A 6 16.55 2.37 -15.44
CA GLU A 6 17.44 1.22 -15.25
C GLU A 6 16.70 -0.12 -15.29
N ILE A 7 15.37 -0.12 -15.11
CA ILE A 7 14.53 -1.32 -15.16
C ILE A 7 13.95 -1.44 -16.56
N LYS A 8 14.31 -2.51 -17.27
CA LYS A 8 13.90 -2.77 -18.65
C LYS A 8 12.87 -3.89 -18.72
N GLU A 9 12.13 -3.94 -19.82
CA GLU A 9 11.23 -5.05 -20.10
C GLU A 9 12.01 -6.37 -20.13
N GLY A 10 11.52 -7.36 -19.38
CA GLY A 10 12.16 -8.68 -19.24
C GLY A 10 13.12 -8.81 -18.05
N ASP A 11 13.42 -7.73 -17.32
CA ASP A 11 14.24 -7.81 -16.11
C ASP A 11 13.50 -8.55 -14.98
N ASN A 12 14.22 -9.40 -14.26
CA ASN A 12 13.69 -10.09 -13.08
C ASN A 12 13.79 -9.17 -11.86
N ILE A 13 12.65 -8.84 -11.26
CA ILE A 13 12.59 -8.00 -10.06
C ILE A 13 12.31 -8.87 -8.84
N ILE A 14 13.18 -8.81 -7.83
CA ILE A 14 12.96 -9.44 -6.52
C ILE A 14 12.69 -8.34 -5.51
N ILE A 15 11.55 -8.42 -4.83
CA ILE A 15 11.17 -7.49 -3.76
C ILE A 15 11.10 -8.28 -2.48
N TYR A 16 11.91 -7.88 -1.50
CA TYR A 16 11.96 -8.52 -0.19
C TYR A 16 11.51 -7.53 0.87
N TYR A 17 10.56 -7.96 1.69
CA TYR A 17 10.07 -7.22 2.85
C TYR A 17 10.11 -8.11 4.08
N THR A 18 10.53 -7.53 5.21
CA THR A 18 10.48 -8.16 6.54
C THR A 18 10.04 -7.10 7.54
N GLY A 19 8.98 -7.40 8.28
CA GLY A 19 8.34 -6.42 9.15
C GLY A 19 6.90 -6.80 9.46
N HIS A 20 6.18 -5.85 10.05
CA HIS A 20 4.77 -6.05 10.38
C HIS A 20 3.88 -5.87 9.16
N GLY A 21 2.83 -6.69 9.10
CA GLY A 21 1.67 -6.48 8.25
C GLY A 21 0.41 -6.48 9.13
N SER A 22 -0.67 -5.91 8.61
CA SER A 22 -1.99 -5.89 9.26
C SER A 22 -3.08 -6.12 8.23
N SER A 23 -4.31 -6.36 8.70
CA SER A 23 -5.46 -6.58 7.85
C SER A 23 -6.65 -5.81 8.40
N TYR A 24 -7.20 -4.90 7.59
CA TYR A 24 -8.33 -4.08 7.94
C TYR A 24 -9.56 -4.57 7.21
N GLN A 25 -10.67 -4.74 7.92
CA GLN A 25 -11.93 -4.92 7.24
C GLN A 25 -12.25 -3.65 6.47
N CYS A 26 -12.58 -3.77 5.18
CA CYS A 26 -13.09 -2.65 4.40
C CYS A 26 -14.51 -2.33 4.90
N LEU A 27 -14.60 -1.65 6.04
CA LEU A 27 -15.83 -1.08 6.52
C LEU A 27 -16.14 0.13 5.63
N ASP A 28 -17.41 0.21 5.19
CA ASP A 28 -18.00 1.26 4.34
C ASP A 28 -17.73 2.67 4.89
N TRP A 29 -16.49 3.19 4.79
CA TRP A 29 -16.19 4.58 5.07
C TRP A 29 -16.59 5.42 3.86
N GLY A 30 -17.90 5.64 3.73
CA GLY A 30 -18.44 6.85 3.11
C GLY A 30 -18.71 6.87 1.61
N ASN A 31 -18.70 5.75 0.87
CA ASN A 31 -19.36 5.70 -0.45
C ASN A 31 -19.66 4.26 -0.91
N LYS A 32 -20.91 3.83 -0.70
CA LYS A 32 -21.54 2.68 -1.36
C LYS A 32 -21.72 2.95 -2.86
N SER A 33 -20.64 3.09 -3.61
CA SER A 33 -20.72 3.31 -5.07
C SER A 33 -19.47 2.85 -5.82
N ILE A 34 -18.86 1.73 -5.44
CA ILE A 34 -18.23 0.83 -6.41
C ILE A 34 -18.52 -0.60 -5.93
N SER A 35 -19.35 -1.31 -6.66
CA SER A 35 -19.81 -2.67 -6.38
C SER A 35 -18.63 -3.67 -6.36
N GLY A 36 -17.91 -3.79 -5.24
CA GLY A 36 -16.83 -4.78 -5.13
C GLY A 36 -16.07 -4.89 -3.80
N ASN A 37 -16.22 -3.95 -2.86
CA ASN A 37 -15.33 -3.89 -1.68
C ASN A 37 -15.84 -4.62 -0.43
N THR A 38 -16.43 -5.81 -0.58
CA THR A 38 -16.69 -6.71 0.56
C THR A 38 -15.45 -7.55 0.82
N GLY A 39 -14.44 -7.00 1.50
CA GLY A 39 -13.18 -7.71 1.74
C GLY A 39 -12.29 -7.09 2.80
N TYR A 40 -11.18 -7.75 3.08
CA TYR A 40 -10.11 -7.22 3.90
C TYR A 40 -9.07 -6.53 3.02
N ILE A 41 -8.46 -5.46 3.55
CA ILE A 41 -7.31 -4.79 2.96
C ILE A 41 -6.10 -5.22 3.77
N GLU A 42 -5.17 -5.90 3.11
CA GLU A 42 -3.88 -6.24 3.68
C GLU A 42 -2.94 -5.05 3.53
N VAL A 43 -2.19 -4.77 4.59
CA VAL A 43 -1.27 -3.64 4.63
C VAL A 43 0.09 -4.06 5.16
N LEU A 44 1.13 -3.40 4.70
CA LEU A 44 2.44 -3.37 5.37
C LEU A 44 2.46 -2.19 6.33
N CYS A 45 3.04 -2.37 7.52
CA CYS A 45 3.09 -1.35 8.56
C CYS A 45 4.49 -0.72 8.61
N PRO A 46 4.70 0.49 8.03
CA PRO A 46 5.97 1.19 8.14
C PRO A 46 6.35 1.46 9.60
N ILE A 47 7.64 1.62 9.88
CA ILE A 47 8.13 1.87 11.24
C ILE A 47 7.64 3.21 11.81
N ASP A 48 7.43 4.17 10.93
CA ASP A 48 6.96 5.52 11.20
C ASP A 48 5.44 5.65 11.09
N ARG A 49 4.70 4.53 11.04
CA ARG A 49 3.24 4.54 11.13
C ARG A 49 2.76 5.39 12.30
N ASP A 50 1.65 6.08 12.11
CA ASP A 50 1.03 6.94 13.12
C ASP A 50 1.89 8.15 13.55
N THR A 51 3.08 8.36 12.97
CA THR A 51 3.87 9.59 13.14
C THR A 51 3.43 10.68 12.16
N HIS A 52 3.92 11.90 12.35
CA HIS A 52 3.64 13.03 11.47
C HIS A 52 4.75 13.24 10.45
N ASP A 53 4.38 13.35 9.18
CA ASP A 53 5.30 13.69 8.09
C ASP A 53 5.70 15.19 8.10
N ALA A 54 6.44 15.63 7.08
CA ALA A 54 6.85 17.02 6.94
C ALA A 54 5.67 18.01 6.80
N ASN A 55 4.52 17.55 6.31
CA ASN A 55 3.29 18.32 6.16
C ASN A 55 2.39 18.25 7.41
N LYS A 56 2.81 17.50 8.45
CA LYS A 56 2.05 17.16 9.65
C LYS A 56 0.88 16.21 9.41
N ASP A 57 0.86 15.53 8.27
CA ASP A 57 -0.10 14.46 8.00
C ASP A 57 0.35 13.17 8.69
N THR A 58 -0.60 12.35 9.12
CA THR A 58 -0.29 11.06 9.73
C THR A 58 0.20 10.09 8.66
N VAL A 59 1.35 9.47 8.89
CA VAL A 59 1.91 8.44 8.00
C VAL A 59 1.00 7.19 8.05
N PRO A 60 0.41 6.79 6.91
CA PRO A 60 -0.47 5.63 6.84
C PRO A 60 0.32 4.32 6.67
N ASP A 61 -0.37 3.19 6.84
CA ASP A 61 0.12 1.91 6.36
C ASP A 61 0.07 1.84 4.82
N ILE A 62 0.85 0.94 4.21
CA ILE A 62 0.88 0.76 2.75
C ILE A 62 -0.04 -0.39 2.37
N SER A 63 -1.11 -0.13 1.64
CA SER A 63 -2.08 -1.15 1.24
C SER A 63 -1.61 -2.01 0.07
N ASN A 64 -2.11 -3.24 0.00
CA ASN A 64 -1.89 -4.13 -1.15
C ASN A 64 -2.36 -3.51 -2.48
N ARG A 65 -3.34 -2.60 -2.45
CA ARG A 65 -3.82 -1.85 -3.63
C ARG A 65 -2.78 -0.84 -4.12
N GLU A 66 -2.15 -0.11 -3.21
CA GLU A 66 -1.06 0.82 -3.54
C GLU A 66 0.16 0.06 -4.05
N LEU A 67 0.52 -1.04 -3.38
CA LEU A 67 1.60 -1.91 -3.81
C LEU A 67 1.37 -2.39 -5.26
N ASN A 68 0.18 -2.92 -5.55
CA ASN A 68 -0.21 -3.38 -6.90
C ASN A 68 -0.24 -2.27 -7.96
N THR A 69 -0.30 -0.99 -7.55
CA THR A 69 -0.26 0.15 -8.48
C THR A 69 1.17 0.57 -8.79
N ILE A 70 2.11 0.34 -7.85
CA ILE A 70 3.52 0.79 -7.97
C ILE A 70 4.40 -0.27 -8.64
N LEU A 71 4.01 -1.55 -8.51
CA LEU A 71 4.57 -2.72 -9.19
C LEU A 71 4.06 -2.82 -10.62
#